data_AF-A0A7V9N531-F1
#
_entry.id   AF-A0A7V9N531-F1
#
_cell.length_a   1.000
_cell.length_b   1.000
_cell.length_c   1.000
_cell.angle_alpha   90.00
_cell.angle_beta   90.00
_cell.angle_gamma   90.00
#
_symmetry.space_group_name_H-M   'P 1'
#
loop_
_entity.id
_entity.type
_entity.pdbx_description
1 polymer ?
#
loop_
_entity_poly.entity_id
_entity_poly.type
_entity_poly.pdbx_seq_one_letter_code
_entity_poly.pdbx_strand_id
1 'polypeptide(L)'
;MADRQGTRDLETALDRYWDEILAGAESPSTEIDPDLATTVQRVRAWDAGPSSHPAFASTLWEEIMLAPTASPPLTLPPAVVLPVRPMHSPGRWLVSRRPPSILRLAAALLLVVRLAGAALAALYPLRMRDQERLPLFAPLGTFTAESEPEAGKTLLALTLSDLPAMRTFGGMMVTDYPQGASSLQRTTKGPEVLYIAVGPMSMTVVEGSEPIRVIPPRSGDPPTSDFHRGVGEGAVLHTGTTMVAPAGSVIELRNDGSVATRMLNLITAAGNYGSERHGAIWRWGSVGMPQELDSAIAIDLRQVTLNPSAALPIPEASRGEYAAAVLDGQRARELSFVADFGWRNTGFTPLAAYLLKVSGG
;
A
#
# COMPACT_ATOMS: atom_id res chain seq x y z
N MET A 1 -9.94 -1.24 -42.77
CA MET A 1 -10.99 -0.82 -41.81
C MET A 1 -11.76 -1.99 -41.20
N ALA A 2 -11.63 -3.23 -41.69
CA ALA A 2 -12.39 -4.39 -41.20
C ALA A 2 -11.87 -5.03 -39.88
N ASP A 3 -10.73 -4.60 -39.34
CA ASP A 3 -10.04 -5.30 -38.24
C ASP A 3 -10.46 -4.83 -36.83
N ARG A 4 -10.89 -3.56 -36.69
CA ARG A 4 -11.26 -2.99 -35.37
C ARG A 4 -12.55 -3.55 -34.79
N GLN A 5 -13.46 -4.03 -35.63
CA GLN A 5 -14.70 -4.61 -35.17
C GLN A 5 -14.45 -5.99 -34.56
N GLY A 6 -13.64 -6.82 -35.21
CA GLY A 6 -13.26 -8.14 -34.68
C GLY A 6 -12.53 -8.09 -33.35
N THR A 7 -11.66 -7.08 -33.13
CA THR A 7 -11.00 -6.92 -31.81
C THR A 7 -11.99 -6.58 -30.70
N ARG A 8 -12.96 -5.70 -30.97
CA ARG A 8 -13.98 -5.31 -29.97
C ARG A 8 -14.96 -6.44 -29.67
N ASP A 9 -15.33 -7.19 -30.70
CA ASP A 9 -16.22 -8.34 -30.56
C ASP A 9 -15.53 -9.45 -29.73
N LEU A 10 -14.23 -9.69 -29.95
CA LEU A 10 -13.43 -10.62 -29.14
C LEU A 10 -13.27 -10.17 -27.68
N GLU A 11 -12.98 -8.88 -27.44
CA GLU A 11 -12.87 -8.32 -26.09
C GLU A 11 -14.18 -8.47 -25.32
N THR A 12 -15.30 -8.15 -25.96
CA THR A 12 -16.65 -8.31 -25.36
C THR A 12 -16.98 -9.78 -25.07
N ALA A 13 -16.58 -10.69 -25.96
CA ALA A 13 -16.79 -12.13 -25.77
C ALA A 13 -15.92 -12.68 -24.63
N LEU A 14 -14.68 -12.21 -24.50
CA LEU A 14 -13.78 -12.54 -23.40
C LEU A 14 -14.30 -12.04 -22.04
N ASP A 15 -14.76 -10.80 -21.96
CA ASP A 15 -15.31 -10.22 -20.73
C ASP A 15 -16.52 -11.03 -20.24
N ARG A 16 -17.45 -11.36 -21.15
CA ARG A 16 -18.61 -12.18 -20.82
C ARG A 16 -18.22 -13.59 -20.38
N TYR A 17 -17.23 -14.20 -21.04
CA TYR A 17 -16.72 -15.51 -20.66
C TYR A 17 -16.13 -15.51 -19.24
N TRP A 18 -15.42 -14.43 -18.87
CA TRP A 18 -14.91 -14.25 -17.50
C TRP A 18 -16.02 -14.03 -16.48
N ASP A 19 -17.03 -13.22 -16.80
CA ASP A 19 -18.20 -13.02 -15.94
C ASP A 19 -18.93 -14.34 -15.65
N GLU A 20 -19.10 -15.20 -16.66
CA GLU A 20 -19.71 -16.52 -16.50
C GLU A 20 -18.88 -17.46 -15.62
N ILE A 21 -17.55 -17.45 -15.78
CA ILE A 21 -16.64 -18.22 -14.91
C ILE A 21 -16.71 -17.72 -13.46
N LEU A 22 -16.69 -16.41 -13.24
CA LEU A 22 -16.77 -15.80 -11.91
C LEU A 22 -18.13 -16.03 -11.25
N ALA A 23 -19.20 -16.09 -12.05
CA ALA A 23 -20.54 -16.47 -11.59
C ALA A 23 -20.69 -17.97 -11.28
N GLY A 24 -19.67 -18.79 -11.55
CA GLY A 24 -19.66 -20.22 -11.23
C GLY A 24 -20.32 -21.11 -12.28
N ALA A 25 -20.44 -20.67 -13.53
CA ALA A 25 -20.97 -21.50 -14.60
C ALA A 25 -20.08 -22.73 -14.83
N GLU A 26 -20.69 -23.93 -14.84
CA GLU A 26 -19.97 -25.19 -15.11
C GLU A 26 -19.54 -25.32 -16.59
N SER A 27 -20.18 -24.58 -17.48
CA SER A 27 -19.90 -24.59 -18.93
C SER A 27 -20.16 -23.19 -19.49
N PRO A 28 -19.20 -22.26 -19.37
CA PRO A 28 -19.31 -20.93 -19.98
C PRO A 28 -19.42 -21.02 -21.50
N SER A 29 -20.01 -20.00 -22.10
CA SER A 29 -20.40 -19.91 -23.50
C SER A 29 -19.24 -20.17 -24.49
N THR A 30 -19.56 -20.79 -25.63
CA THR A 30 -18.61 -21.18 -26.69
C THR A 30 -18.36 -20.08 -27.72
N GLU A 31 -18.68 -18.82 -27.40
CA GLU A 31 -18.52 -17.70 -28.33
C GLU A 31 -17.05 -17.29 -28.53
N ILE A 32 -16.16 -17.68 -27.60
CA ILE A 32 -14.72 -17.50 -27.76
C ILE A 32 -14.08 -18.69 -28.48
N ASP A 33 -12.95 -18.43 -29.13
CA ASP A 33 -12.10 -19.44 -29.76
C ASP A 33 -11.81 -20.60 -28.77
N PRO A 34 -12.02 -21.88 -29.16
CA PRO A 34 -11.79 -23.02 -28.28
C PRO A 34 -10.36 -23.13 -27.74
N ASP A 35 -9.35 -22.65 -28.48
CA ASP A 35 -7.96 -22.64 -28.03
C ASP A 35 -7.75 -21.60 -26.91
N LEU A 36 -8.45 -20.47 -27.02
CA LEU A 36 -8.45 -19.43 -26.00
C LEU A 36 -9.20 -19.87 -24.74
N ALA A 37 -10.36 -20.51 -24.90
CA ALA A 37 -11.10 -21.12 -23.79
C ALA A 37 -10.24 -22.16 -23.05
N THR A 38 -9.53 -23.01 -23.79
CA THR A 38 -8.60 -24.00 -23.24
C THR A 38 -7.45 -23.35 -22.47
N THR A 39 -6.96 -22.21 -22.96
CA THR A 39 -5.90 -21.44 -22.27
C THR A 39 -6.41 -20.83 -20.96
N VAL A 40 -7.60 -20.22 -20.96
CA VAL A 40 -8.23 -19.67 -19.74
C VAL A 40 -8.49 -20.78 -18.72
N GLN A 41 -8.99 -21.94 -19.14
CA GLN A 41 -9.18 -23.09 -18.27
C GLN A 41 -7.86 -23.60 -17.68
N ARG A 42 -6.77 -23.63 -18.46
CA ARG A 42 -5.44 -24.04 -17.97
C ARG A 42 -4.90 -23.06 -16.92
N VAL A 43 -5.07 -21.75 -17.13
CA VAL A 43 -4.68 -20.73 -16.14
C VAL A 43 -5.50 -20.88 -14.86
N ARG A 44 -6.81 -21.09 -14.95
CA ARG A 44 -7.68 -21.32 -13.79
C ARG A 44 -7.32 -22.61 -13.04
N ALA A 45 -6.96 -23.67 -13.75
CA ALA A 45 -6.52 -24.92 -13.12
C ALA A 45 -5.22 -24.76 -12.32
N TRP A 46 -4.36 -23.80 -12.70
CA TRP A 46 -3.20 -23.42 -11.88
C TRP A 46 -3.56 -22.57 -10.67
N ASP A 47 -4.57 -21.73 -10.78
CA ASP A 47 -5.07 -20.90 -9.67
C ASP A 47 -5.85 -21.72 -8.62
N ALA A 48 -6.44 -22.86 -9.03
CA ALA A 48 -7.08 -23.83 -8.15
C ALA A 48 -6.08 -24.75 -7.40
N GLY A 49 -4.77 -24.55 -7.56
CA GLY A 49 -3.77 -25.18 -6.71
C GLY A 49 -3.94 -24.76 -5.25
N PRO A 50 -3.42 -25.53 -4.27
CA PRO A 50 -3.35 -25.05 -2.89
C PRO A 50 -2.68 -23.68 -2.89
N SER A 51 -3.25 -22.72 -2.16
CA SER A 51 -2.70 -21.36 -2.07
C SER A 51 -1.20 -21.47 -1.82
N SER A 52 -0.42 -20.87 -2.72
CA SER A 52 1.03 -20.94 -2.59
C SER A 52 1.43 -20.49 -1.19
N HIS A 53 2.30 -21.26 -0.53
CA HIS A 53 2.72 -20.99 0.84
C HIS A 53 3.13 -19.51 0.96
N PRO A 54 2.73 -18.76 1.99
CA PRO A 54 2.96 -17.31 2.05
C PRO A 54 4.43 -16.91 1.90
N ALA A 55 5.36 -17.78 2.32
CA ALA A 55 6.79 -17.62 2.09
C ALA A 55 7.20 -17.64 0.60
N PHE A 56 6.47 -18.34 -0.27
CA PHE A 56 6.72 -18.37 -1.71
C PHE A 56 6.45 -17.01 -2.36
N ALA A 57 5.35 -16.35 -2.00
CA ALA A 57 5.01 -15.03 -2.54
C ALA A 57 6.05 -13.97 -2.14
N SER A 58 6.51 -13.98 -0.88
CA SER A 58 7.57 -13.06 -0.43
C SER A 58 8.92 -13.37 -1.09
N THR A 59 9.27 -14.64 -1.25
CA THR A 59 10.50 -15.07 -1.93
C THR A 59 10.49 -14.69 -3.41
N LEU A 60 9.36 -14.91 -4.10
CA LEU A 60 9.20 -14.56 -5.51
C LEU A 60 9.28 -13.03 -5.72
N TRP A 61 8.69 -12.26 -4.80
CA TRP A 61 8.80 -10.80 -4.86
C TRP A 61 10.23 -10.31 -4.63
N GLU A 62 10.93 -10.88 -3.64
CA GLU A 62 12.36 -10.59 -3.44
C GLU A 62 13.19 -11.02 -4.65
N GLU A 63 12.95 -12.18 -5.25
CA GLU A 63 13.65 -12.61 -6.47
C GLU A 63 13.38 -11.66 -7.64
N ILE A 64 12.15 -11.19 -7.86
CA ILE A 64 11.83 -10.27 -8.95
C ILE A 64 12.47 -8.90 -8.74
N MET A 65 12.47 -8.39 -7.51
CA MET A 65 12.98 -7.06 -7.19
C MET A 65 14.50 -7.02 -7.02
N LEU A 66 15.11 -8.13 -6.61
CA LEU A 66 16.55 -8.28 -6.43
C LEU A 66 17.23 -8.97 -7.61
N ALA A 67 16.47 -9.49 -8.60
CA ALA A 67 17.02 -10.03 -9.83
C ALA A 67 17.93 -8.97 -10.46
N PRO A 68 19.25 -9.19 -10.49
CA PRO A 68 20.14 -8.30 -11.21
C PRO A 68 19.71 -8.35 -12.67
N THR A 69 19.54 -7.18 -13.29
CA THR A 69 19.37 -7.03 -14.75
C THR A 69 20.64 -7.41 -15.52
N ALA A 70 21.37 -8.41 -15.04
CA ALA A 70 22.43 -9.07 -15.78
C ALA A 70 21.76 -10.04 -16.76
N SER A 71 21.46 -9.55 -17.96
CA SER A 71 21.29 -10.45 -19.10
C SER A 71 22.56 -11.31 -19.17
N PRO A 72 22.49 -12.65 -19.01
CA PRO A 72 23.68 -13.47 -19.12
C PRO A 72 24.26 -13.27 -20.52
N PRO A 73 25.59 -13.11 -20.67
CA PRO A 73 26.20 -13.08 -21.99
C PRO A 73 25.80 -14.37 -22.71
N LEU A 74 25.16 -14.23 -23.86
CA LEU A 74 24.86 -15.32 -24.78
C LEU A 74 26.19 -15.94 -25.22
N THR A 75 26.64 -16.95 -24.47
CA THR A 75 27.78 -17.76 -24.83
C THR A 75 27.30 -18.74 -25.89
N LEU A 76 27.46 -18.36 -27.16
CA LEU A 76 27.19 -19.26 -28.28
C LEU A 76 28.12 -20.47 -28.16
N PRO A 77 27.58 -21.70 -28.15
CA PRO A 77 28.41 -22.90 -28.09
C PRO A 77 29.30 -23.00 -29.35
N PRO A 78 30.51 -23.56 -29.23
CA PRO A 78 31.38 -23.78 -30.38
C PRO A 78 30.68 -24.69 -31.39
N ALA A 79 30.66 -24.26 -32.64
CA ALA A 79 30.04 -24.99 -33.75
C ALA A 79 30.67 -26.38 -33.90
N VAL A 80 29.90 -27.42 -33.59
CA VAL A 80 30.26 -28.81 -33.92
C VAL A 80 30.13 -28.97 -35.44
N VAL A 81 31.26 -29.16 -36.11
CA VAL A 81 31.31 -29.47 -37.54
C VAL A 81 30.88 -30.93 -37.73
N LEU A 82 29.61 -31.14 -38.09
CA LEU A 82 29.11 -32.45 -38.52
C LEU A 82 29.38 -32.67 -40.02
N PRO A 83 29.75 -33.89 -40.44
CA PRO A 83 29.97 -34.21 -41.85
C PRO A 83 28.67 -34.12 -42.65
N VAL A 84 28.73 -33.34 -43.74
CA VAL A 84 27.63 -33.06 -44.66
C VAL A 84 27.23 -34.33 -45.40
N ARG A 85 26.04 -34.85 -45.12
CA ARG A 85 25.39 -35.89 -45.92
C ARG A 85 24.55 -35.22 -47.02
N PRO A 86 24.70 -35.58 -48.30
CA PRO A 86 23.95 -34.96 -49.39
C PRO A 86 22.50 -35.47 -49.38
N MET A 87 21.59 -34.72 -48.77
CA MET A 87 20.14 -34.90 -48.99
C MET A 87 19.69 -34.02 -50.14
N HIS A 88 18.98 -34.64 -51.09
CA HIS A 88 18.31 -33.98 -52.20
C HIS A 88 17.24 -33.03 -51.63
N SER A 89 17.40 -31.73 -51.89
CA SER A 89 16.43 -30.71 -51.48
C SER A 89 15.28 -30.62 -52.48
N PRO A 90 14.01 -30.79 -52.07
CA PRO A 90 12.90 -30.28 -52.85
C PRO A 90 12.69 -28.78 -52.56
N GLY A 91 12.51 -27.99 -53.62
CA GLY A 91 11.73 -26.75 -53.61
C GLY A 91 12.20 -25.59 -52.72
N ARG A 92 13.04 -24.71 -53.27
CA ARG A 92 13.30 -23.35 -52.75
C ARG A 92 12.00 -22.53 -52.73
N TRP A 93 11.40 -22.37 -51.56
CA TRP A 93 10.53 -21.22 -51.27
C TRP A 93 11.41 -20.07 -50.75
N LEU A 94 11.70 -19.11 -51.63
CA LEU A 94 12.36 -17.85 -51.28
C LEU A 94 11.39 -16.98 -50.48
N VAL A 95 11.28 -17.23 -49.18
CA VAL A 95 10.67 -16.27 -48.25
C VAL A 95 11.67 -15.13 -48.08
N SER A 96 11.40 -14.02 -48.77
CA SER A 96 12.12 -12.76 -48.59
C SER A 96 12.01 -12.31 -47.14
N ARG A 97 13.03 -12.58 -46.32
CA ARG A 97 13.22 -11.95 -45.02
C ARG A 97 13.54 -10.48 -45.25
N ARG A 98 12.51 -9.64 -45.37
CA ARG A 98 12.67 -8.19 -45.29
C ARG A 98 13.21 -7.88 -43.88
N PRO A 99 14.32 -7.14 -43.74
CA PRO A 99 14.77 -6.70 -42.44
C PRO A 99 13.63 -5.92 -41.76
N PRO A 100 13.38 -6.13 -40.47
CA PRO A 100 12.38 -5.35 -39.75
C PRO A 100 12.78 -3.89 -39.87
N SER A 101 12.02 -3.11 -40.62
CA SER A 101 12.31 -1.68 -40.76
C SER A 101 12.14 -1.05 -39.38
N ILE A 102 13.18 -0.36 -38.91
CA ILE A 102 13.19 0.39 -37.65
C ILE A 102 11.93 1.28 -37.52
N LEU A 103 11.42 1.75 -38.66
CA LEU A 103 10.15 2.47 -38.78
C LEU A 103 8.93 1.71 -38.22
N ARG A 104 8.83 0.39 -38.41
CA ARG A 104 7.73 -0.42 -37.86
C ARG A 104 7.80 -0.50 -36.34
N LEU A 105 9.02 -0.55 -35.80
CA LEU A 105 9.23 -0.63 -34.36
C LEU A 105 8.91 0.71 -33.68
N ALA A 106 9.32 1.83 -34.29
CA ALA A 106 8.93 3.17 -33.85
C ALA A 106 7.41 3.41 -33.92
N ALA A 107 6.75 2.93 -34.98
CA ALA A 107 5.30 3.03 -35.12
C ALA A 107 4.55 2.20 -34.06
N ALA A 108 5.05 1.00 -33.74
CA ALA A 108 4.49 0.16 -32.68
C ALA A 108 4.63 0.82 -31.30
N LEU A 109 5.80 1.41 -31.00
CA LEU A 109 6.03 2.15 -29.75
C LEU A 109 5.10 3.36 -29.60
N LEU A 110 4.94 4.15 -30.66
CA LEU A 110 4.00 5.28 -30.66
C LEU A 110 2.55 4.81 -30.46
N LEU A 111 2.16 3.67 -31.03
CA LEU A 111 0.84 3.09 -30.83
C LEU A 111 0.63 2.69 -29.36
N VAL A 112 1.61 2.03 -28.75
CA VAL A 112 1.55 1.61 -27.33
C VAL A 112 1.45 2.83 -26.41
N VAL A 113 2.28 3.86 -26.62
CA VAL A 113 2.21 5.11 -25.82
C VAL A 113 0.85 5.79 -25.97
N ARG A 114 0.29 5.80 -27.19
CA ARG A 114 -1.01 6.43 -27.44
C ARG A 114 -2.17 5.63 -26.84
N LEU A 115 -2.12 4.31 -26.89
CA LEU A 115 -3.10 3.44 -26.24
C LEU A 115 -3.02 3.55 -24.72
N ALA A 116 -1.80 3.55 -24.15
CA ALA A 116 -1.59 3.77 -22.73
C ALA A 116 -2.14 5.13 -22.28
N GLY A 117 -1.86 6.21 -23.03
CA GLY A 117 -2.40 7.54 -22.75
C GLY A 117 -3.93 7.61 -22.86
N ALA A 118 -4.52 6.91 -23.84
CA ALA A 118 -5.98 6.85 -24.01
C ALA A 118 -6.65 6.04 -22.88
N ALA A 119 -6.07 4.89 -22.50
CA ALA A 119 -6.54 4.10 -21.38
C ALA A 119 -6.44 4.89 -20.07
N LEU A 120 -5.34 5.62 -19.85
CA LEU A 120 -5.20 6.49 -18.69
C LEU A 120 -6.28 7.57 -18.66
N ALA A 121 -6.56 8.22 -19.79
CA ALA A 121 -7.60 9.25 -19.89
C ALA A 121 -9.04 8.71 -19.74
N ALA A 122 -9.27 7.45 -20.12
CA ALA A 122 -10.58 6.79 -19.98
C ALA A 122 -10.81 6.26 -18.56
N LEU A 123 -9.80 5.65 -17.94
CA LEU A 123 -9.87 5.09 -16.58
C LEU A 123 -9.73 6.16 -15.50
N TYR A 124 -8.98 7.22 -15.80
CA TYR A 124 -8.97 8.46 -15.04
C TYR A 124 -9.63 9.52 -15.91
N PRO A 125 -10.98 9.55 -16.00
CA PRO A 125 -11.63 10.72 -16.53
C PRO A 125 -11.12 11.86 -15.67
N LEU A 126 -10.26 12.70 -16.25
CA LEU A 126 -9.95 14.01 -15.72
C LEU A 126 -11.33 14.63 -15.58
N ARG A 127 -11.91 14.54 -14.39
CA ARG A 127 -13.09 15.30 -14.03
C ARG A 127 -12.62 16.71 -14.28
N MET A 128 -12.98 17.26 -15.44
CA MET A 128 -13.06 18.67 -15.66
C MET A 128 -14.06 19.13 -14.62
N ARG A 129 -13.51 19.38 -13.43
CA ARG A 129 -14.07 20.19 -12.38
C ARG A 129 -14.72 21.35 -13.11
N ASP A 130 -16.03 21.46 -12.93
CA ASP A 130 -16.86 22.48 -13.55
C ASP A 130 -16.06 23.77 -13.72
N GLN A 131 -15.94 24.23 -14.96
CA GLN A 131 -15.43 25.55 -15.32
C GLN A 131 -16.40 26.65 -14.85
N GLU A 132 -17.07 26.48 -13.72
CA GLU A 132 -17.68 27.59 -13.02
C GLU A 132 -16.58 28.35 -12.28
N ARG A 133 -16.05 29.35 -13.00
CA ARG A 133 -15.27 30.47 -12.47
C ARG A 133 -13.93 30.05 -11.86
N LEU A 134 -12.90 30.04 -12.70
CA LEU A 134 -11.56 30.37 -12.23
C LEU A 134 -11.66 31.74 -11.53
N PRO A 135 -11.39 31.85 -10.21
CA PRO A 135 -11.18 33.15 -9.61
C PRO A 135 -9.93 33.73 -10.28
N LEU A 136 -10.16 34.64 -11.21
CA LEU A 136 -9.16 35.49 -11.81
C LEU A 136 -8.44 36.18 -10.65
N PHE A 137 -7.22 35.72 -10.35
CA PHE A 137 -6.27 36.31 -9.42
C PHE A 137 -6.92 37.13 -8.29
N ALA A 138 -7.44 36.44 -7.27
CA ALA A 138 -7.49 37.08 -5.96
C ALA A 138 -6.06 37.56 -5.66
N PRO A 139 -5.86 38.83 -5.27
CA PRO A 139 -4.54 39.31 -4.91
C PRO A 139 -3.97 38.33 -3.89
N LEU A 140 -2.68 38.01 -4.03
CA LEU A 140 -1.89 37.39 -2.97
C LEU A 140 -2.05 38.28 -1.75
N GLY A 141 -3.11 38.05 -0.98
CA GLY A 141 -3.29 38.65 0.32
C GLY A 141 -2.04 38.24 1.07
N THR A 142 -1.29 39.24 1.53
CA THR A 142 -0.27 39.08 2.56
C THR A 142 -0.80 38.03 3.52
N PHE A 143 -0.16 36.86 3.55
CA PHE A 143 -0.54 35.77 4.44
C PHE A 143 -0.54 36.35 5.85
N THR A 144 -1.73 36.64 6.35
CA THR A 144 -1.93 37.18 7.69
C THR A 144 -1.36 36.16 8.65
N ALA A 145 -0.57 36.63 9.62
CA ALA A 145 0.22 35.87 10.58
C ALA A 145 -0.29 34.44 10.78
N GLU A 146 0.58 33.48 10.46
CA GLU A 146 0.41 32.05 10.68
C GLU A 146 -0.19 31.82 12.06
N SER A 147 -1.47 31.49 12.12
CA SER A 147 -2.12 31.18 13.38
C SER A 147 -1.50 29.89 13.89
N GLU A 148 -0.81 29.97 15.03
CA GLU A 148 -0.35 28.78 15.73
C GLU A 148 -1.54 27.83 15.90
N PRO A 149 -1.39 26.54 15.57
CA PRO A 149 -2.45 25.58 15.83
C PRO A 149 -2.78 25.61 17.33
N GLU A 150 -4.06 25.49 17.67
CA GLU A 150 -4.46 25.29 19.06
C GLU A 150 -3.65 24.14 19.65
N ALA A 151 -3.12 24.34 20.87
CA ALA A 151 -2.34 23.33 21.59
C ALA A 151 -3.16 22.03 21.66
N GLY A 152 -2.82 21.07 20.80
CA GLY A 152 -3.59 19.84 20.63
C GLY A 152 -3.63 19.00 21.91
N LYS A 153 -4.59 18.08 21.97
CA LYS A 153 -4.68 17.08 23.04
C LYS A 153 -3.57 16.04 22.84
N THR A 154 -2.63 15.95 23.78
CA THR A 154 -1.67 14.83 23.80
C THR A 154 -2.41 13.52 24.04
N LEU A 155 -2.16 12.55 23.16
CA LEU A 155 -2.70 11.20 23.21
C LEU A 155 -1.66 10.20 23.71
N LEU A 156 -0.40 10.34 23.28
CA LEU A 156 0.71 9.48 23.68
C LEU A 156 1.99 10.31 23.80
N ALA A 157 2.75 10.05 24.87
CA ALA A 157 4.13 10.50 25.02
C ALA A 157 4.93 9.33 25.60
N LEU A 158 5.70 8.66 24.75
CA LEU A 158 6.34 7.39 25.05
C LEU A 158 7.80 7.40 24.59
N THR A 159 8.68 6.80 25.39
CA THR A 159 10.06 6.52 25.01
C THR A 159 10.29 5.02 25.12
N LEU A 160 10.80 4.41 24.05
CA LEU A 160 11.10 2.99 23.93
C LEU A 160 12.62 2.83 23.82
N SER A 161 13.25 2.43 24.91
CA SER A 161 14.70 2.22 24.99
C SER A 161 15.14 0.80 24.63
N ASP A 162 14.18 -0.10 24.46
CA ASP A 162 14.37 -1.53 24.16
C ASP A 162 14.28 -1.83 22.66
N LEU A 163 13.88 -0.87 21.83
CA LEU A 163 13.85 -1.06 20.39
C LEU A 163 15.26 -0.93 19.78
N PRO A 164 15.65 -1.84 18.85
CA PRO A 164 16.89 -1.71 18.12
C PRO A 164 16.85 -0.51 17.17
N ALA A 165 18.04 -0.01 16.81
CA ALA A 165 18.15 0.96 15.73
C ALA A 165 17.55 0.36 14.44
N MET A 166 16.78 1.15 13.71
CA MET A 166 16.06 0.65 12.54
C MET A 166 15.73 1.75 11.54
N ARG A 167 15.55 1.33 10.29
CA ARG A 167 14.96 2.16 9.25
C ARG A 167 13.44 1.97 9.24
N THR A 168 12.69 3.03 9.51
CA THR A 168 11.22 3.04 9.41
C THR A 168 10.78 3.71 8.11
N PHE A 169 9.62 3.33 7.59
CA PHE A 169 8.88 4.25 6.73
C PHE A 169 8.29 5.35 7.61
N GLY A 170 8.65 6.61 7.34
CA GLY A 170 7.95 7.72 7.95
C GLY A 170 6.48 7.68 7.48
N GLY A 171 5.56 7.93 8.39
CA GLY A 171 4.14 7.94 8.08
C GLY A 171 3.28 7.43 9.22
N MET A 172 1.98 7.54 9.02
CA MET A 172 0.99 7.00 9.94
C MET A 172 -0.08 6.31 9.12
N MET A 173 -0.29 5.03 9.39
CA MET A 173 -1.38 4.28 8.79
C MET A 173 -2.56 4.28 9.76
N VAL A 174 -3.75 4.57 9.25
CA VAL A 174 -4.98 4.52 10.03
C VAL A 174 -5.79 3.32 9.55
N THR A 175 -6.19 2.49 10.50
CA THR A 175 -7.06 1.35 10.23
C THR A 175 -8.34 1.48 11.03
N ASP A 176 -9.46 1.53 10.31
CA ASP A 176 -10.79 1.54 10.87
C ASP A 176 -11.37 0.12 10.83
N TYR A 177 -11.89 -0.35 11.95
CA TYR A 177 -12.49 -1.66 12.14
C TYR A 177 -13.99 -1.48 12.45
N PRO A 178 -14.88 -1.65 11.45
CA PRO A 178 -16.30 -1.84 11.71
C PRO A 178 -16.56 -3.01 12.68
N GLN A 179 -17.77 -3.10 13.22
CA GLN A 179 -18.15 -4.24 14.06
C GLN A 179 -17.91 -5.57 13.32
N GLY A 180 -17.22 -6.50 13.98
CA GLY A 180 -16.89 -7.83 13.43
C GLY A 180 -15.71 -7.85 12.45
N ALA A 181 -15.16 -6.68 12.07
CA ALA A 181 -13.99 -6.63 11.20
C ALA A 181 -12.72 -7.10 11.94
N SER A 182 -11.82 -7.76 11.21
CA SER A 182 -10.51 -8.17 11.72
C SER A 182 -9.38 -7.93 10.71
N SER A 183 -8.15 -8.08 11.19
CA SER A 183 -6.93 -8.10 10.38
C SER A 183 -5.88 -8.98 11.03
N LEU A 184 -4.99 -9.57 10.22
CA LEU A 184 -3.75 -10.14 10.70
C LEU A 184 -2.63 -9.15 10.43
N GLN A 185 -1.95 -8.65 11.47
CA GLN A 185 -0.78 -7.79 11.34
C GLN A 185 0.49 -8.64 11.40
N ARG A 186 1.37 -8.46 10.43
CA ARG A 186 2.62 -9.23 10.31
C ARG A 186 3.82 -8.28 10.35
N THR A 187 4.70 -8.51 11.30
CA THR A 187 5.95 -7.77 11.46
C THR A 187 7.09 -8.63 10.91
N THR A 188 7.63 -8.33 9.73
CA THR A 188 8.59 -9.24 9.07
C THR A 188 10.04 -8.83 9.30
N LYS A 189 10.37 -7.57 9.07
CA LYS A 189 11.76 -7.07 9.06
C LYS A 189 12.14 -6.25 10.29
N GLY A 190 11.15 -5.82 11.07
CA GLY A 190 11.39 -5.04 12.28
C GLY A 190 10.12 -4.84 13.10
N PRO A 191 10.27 -4.19 14.27
CA PRO A 191 9.16 -4.02 15.20
C PRO A 191 8.09 -3.08 14.63
N GLU A 192 6.87 -3.20 15.17
CA GLU A 192 5.78 -2.26 14.93
C GLU A 192 5.25 -1.69 16.24
N VAL A 193 4.85 -0.41 16.18
CA VAL A 193 4.19 0.26 17.31
C VAL A 193 2.78 0.64 16.88
N LEU A 194 1.79 0.04 17.54
CA LEU A 194 0.37 0.21 17.25
C LEU A 194 -0.32 0.93 18.39
N TYR A 195 -1.26 1.83 18.10
CA TYR A 195 -2.00 2.59 19.11
C TYR A 195 -3.51 2.52 18.86
N ILE A 196 -4.28 2.18 19.89
CA ILE A 196 -5.75 2.13 19.81
C ILE A 196 -6.33 3.52 20.09
N ALA A 197 -6.71 4.22 19.03
CA ALA A 197 -7.19 5.59 19.11
C ALA A 197 -8.68 5.72 19.46
N VAL A 198 -9.51 4.74 19.08
CA VAL A 198 -10.96 4.75 19.34
C VAL A 198 -11.45 3.32 19.56
N GLY A 199 -12.36 3.13 20.49
CA GLY A 199 -13.08 1.86 20.71
C GLY A 199 -12.24 0.77 21.39
N PRO A 200 -12.88 -0.36 21.76
CA PRO A 200 -12.20 -1.55 22.23
C PRO A 200 -11.70 -2.41 21.05
N MET A 201 -10.59 -3.12 21.23
CA MET A 201 -10.06 -4.06 20.25
C MET A 201 -9.67 -5.36 20.95
N SER A 202 -10.08 -6.50 20.41
CA SER A 202 -9.51 -7.79 20.81
C SER A 202 -8.22 -8.03 20.04
N MET A 203 -7.21 -8.53 20.74
CA MET A 203 -5.93 -8.94 20.17
C MET A 203 -5.64 -10.38 20.57
N THR A 204 -5.12 -11.18 19.64
CA THR A 204 -4.54 -12.51 19.90
C THR A 204 -3.18 -12.61 19.22
N VAL A 205 -2.15 -13.09 19.92
CA VAL A 205 -0.85 -13.35 19.31
C VAL A 205 -0.89 -14.71 18.61
N VAL A 206 -0.75 -14.73 17.30
CA VAL A 206 -0.83 -15.95 16.49
C VAL A 206 0.54 -16.60 16.33
N GLU A 207 1.57 -15.79 16.05
CA GLU A 207 2.96 -16.24 15.88
C GLU A 207 3.92 -15.21 16.47
N GLY A 208 5.11 -15.64 16.88
CA GLY A 208 6.18 -14.77 17.37
C GLY A 208 7.13 -15.48 18.32
N SER A 209 8.42 -15.16 18.25
CA SER A 209 9.45 -15.68 19.17
C SER A 209 9.57 -14.87 20.46
N GLU A 210 9.14 -13.60 20.42
CA GLU A 210 9.16 -12.68 21.54
C GLU A 210 7.72 -12.22 21.86
N PRO A 211 7.40 -11.97 23.14
CA PRO A 211 6.05 -11.58 23.51
C PRO A 211 5.74 -10.13 23.11
N ILE A 212 4.49 -9.87 22.74
CA ILE A 212 3.99 -8.51 22.46
C ILE A 212 3.93 -7.74 23.78
N ARG A 213 4.56 -6.57 23.84
CA ARG A 213 4.43 -5.65 24.98
C ARG A 213 3.19 -4.80 24.80
N VAL A 214 2.32 -4.79 25.79
CA VAL A 214 1.10 -3.97 25.83
C VAL A 214 1.25 -2.94 26.94
N ILE A 215 1.07 -1.68 26.56
CA ILE A 215 1.23 -0.49 27.40
C ILE A 215 -0.18 0.12 27.54
N PRO A 216 -0.83 -0.04 28.70
CA PRO A 216 -2.17 0.51 28.94
C PRO A 216 -2.21 2.05 28.88
N PRO A 217 -3.41 2.64 28.73
CA PRO A 217 -3.58 4.09 28.80
C PRO A 217 -3.11 4.63 30.15
N ARG A 218 -2.26 5.67 30.16
CA ARG A 218 -1.72 6.28 31.39
C ARG A 218 -2.71 7.19 32.14
N SER A 219 -3.96 7.27 31.69
CA SER A 219 -4.98 8.17 32.27
C SER A 219 -5.65 7.64 33.55
N GLY A 220 -5.25 6.47 34.05
CA GLY A 220 -5.75 5.88 35.29
C GLY A 220 -4.78 6.07 36.46
N ASP A 221 -5.34 6.37 37.64
CA ASP A 221 -4.63 6.29 38.93
C ASP A 221 -5.19 5.08 39.72
N PRO A 222 -4.38 4.06 40.06
CA PRO A 222 -2.94 3.91 39.79
C PRO A 222 -2.64 3.58 38.31
N PRO A 223 -1.43 3.93 37.82
CA PRO A 223 -1.00 3.55 36.48
C PRO A 223 -0.98 2.03 36.38
N THR A 224 -1.67 1.49 35.36
CA THR A 224 -1.62 0.05 35.09
C THR A 224 -0.25 -0.27 34.50
N SER A 225 0.45 -1.22 35.11
CA SER A 225 1.75 -1.69 34.62
C SER A 225 1.64 -2.28 33.22
N ASP A 226 2.71 -2.08 32.44
CA ASP A 226 2.91 -2.79 31.19
C ASP A 226 2.83 -4.30 31.41
N PHE A 227 2.31 -5.01 30.41
CA PHE A 227 2.25 -6.47 30.45
C PHE A 227 2.63 -7.06 29.09
N HIS A 228 2.98 -8.34 29.10
CA HIS A 228 3.41 -9.07 27.91
C HIS A 228 2.37 -10.12 27.51
N ARG A 229 2.26 -10.40 26.21
CA ARG A 229 1.41 -11.46 25.65
C ARG A 229 2.21 -12.38 24.74
N GLY A 230 2.25 -13.65 25.10
CA GLY A 230 2.87 -14.72 24.31
C GLY A 230 1.92 -15.30 23.26
N VAL A 231 2.41 -16.23 22.45
CA VAL A 231 1.63 -16.95 21.43
C VAL A 231 0.42 -17.65 22.06
N GLY A 232 -0.74 -17.50 21.42
CA GLY A 232 -2.03 -18.03 21.87
C GLY A 232 -2.72 -17.18 22.94
N GLU A 233 -2.03 -16.20 23.53
CA GLU A 233 -2.62 -15.31 24.52
C GLU A 233 -3.37 -14.15 23.86
N GLY A 234 -4.49 -13.78 24.48
CA GLY A 234 -5.32 -12.66 24.06
C GLY A 234 -5.37 -11.52 25.06
N ALA A 235 -5.79 -10.34 24.59
CA ALA A 235 -6.12 -9.20 25.44
C ALA A 235 -7.24 -8.36 24.81
N VAL A 236 -8.04 -7.71 25.66
CA VAL A 236 -8.90 -6.61 25.23
C VAL A 236 -8.14 -5.32 25.45
N LEU A 237 -7.94 -4.59 24.36
CA LEU A 237 -7.25 -3.31 24.31
C LEU A 237 -8.29 -2.20 24.35
N HIS A 238 -8.05 -1.19 25.17
CA HIS A 238 -8.92 -0.02 25.28
C HIS A 238 -8.32 1.18 24.54
N THR A 239 -9.14 2.20 24.30
CA THR A 239 -8.65 3.49 23.78
C THR A 239 -7.51 4.02 24.64
N GLY A 240 -6.39 4.39 24.00
CA GLY A 240 -5.15 4.81 24.65
C GLY A 240 -4.11 3.70 24.84
N THR A 241 -4.45 2.45 24.53
CA THR A 241 -3.52 1.31 24.65
C THR A 241 -2.51 1.35 23.50
N THR A 242 -1.24 1.15 23.80
CA THR A 242 -0.16 1.00 22.82
C THR A 242 0.33 -0.45 22.84
N MET A 243 0.62 -1.02 21.68
CA MET A 243 1.27 -2.32 21.53
C MET A 243 2.62 -2.13 20.86
N VAL A 244 3.63 -2.85 21.33
CA VAL A 244 4.94 -2.95 20.69
C VAL A 244 5.13 -4.41 20.29
N ALA A 245 5.06 -4.64 18.98
CA ALA A 245 5.23 -5.95 18.37
C ALA A 245 6.68 -6.10 17.92
N PRO A 246 7.44 -7.09 18.42
CA PRO A 246 8.80 -7.38 17.95
C PRO A 246 8.75 -7.94 16.52
N ALA A 247 9.90 -7.99 15.86
CA ALA A 247 10.00 -8.58 14.52
C ALA A 247 9.66 -10.07 14.54
N GLY A 248 9.03 -10.56 13.47
CA GLY A 248 8.59 -11.95 13.33
C GLY A 248 7.24 -12.26 13.99
N SER A 249 6.56 -11.27 14.58
CA SER A 249 5.24 -11.46 15.18
C SER A 249 4.11 -11.41 14.16
N VAL A 250 3.10 -12.25 14.38
CA VAL A 250 1.79 -12.21 13.73
C VAL A 250 0.71 -12.03 14.79
N ILE A 251 -0.11 -10.99 14.62
CA ILE A 251 -1.13 -10.59 15.60
C ILE A 251 -2.47 -10.52 14.90
N GLU A 252 -3.47 -11.23 15.43
CA GLU A 252 -4.86 -11.04 15.03
C GLU A 252 -5.46 -9.89 15.82
N LEU A 253 -6.03 -8.93 15.12
CA LEU A 253 -6.76 -7.79 15.68
C LEU A 253 -8.19 -7.86 15.21
N ARG A 254 -9.16 -7.80 16.14
CA ARG A 254 -10.59 -7.90 15.83
C ARG A 254 -11.40 -6.89 16.63
N ASN A 255 -12.40 -6.30 15.99
CA ASN A 255 -13.40 -5.51 16.69
C ASN A 255 -14.61 -6.38 17.07
N ASP A 256 -14.56 -6.91 18.30
CA ASP A 256 -15.68 -7.66 18.91
C ASP A 256 -16.73 -6.77 19.58
N GLY A 257 -16.48 -5.45 19.62
CA GLY A 257 -17.39 -4.49 20.22
C GLY A 257 -18.56 -4.12 19.32
N SER A 258 -19.50 -3.36 19.88
CA SER A 258 -20.64 -2.78 19.16
C SER A 258 -20.34 -1.41 18.54
N VAL A 259 -19.16 -0.84 18.81
CA VAL A 259 -18.72 0.46 18.30
C VAL A 259 -17.54 0.28 17.37
N ALA A 260 -17.42 1.12 16.34
CA ALA A 260 -16.28 1.09 15.44
C ALA A 260 -14.99 1.40 16.21
N THR A 261 -13.91 0.71 15.83
CA THR A 261 -12.61 0.81 16.48
C THR A 261 -11.59 1.37 15.50
N ARG A 262 -10.65 2.18 16.00
CA ARG A 262 -9.58 2.77 15.20
C ARG A 262 -8.23 2.45 15.81
N MET A 263 -7.35 1.93 14.96
CA MET A 263 -5.94 1.73 15.26
C MET A 263 -5.08 2.65 14.40
N LEU A 264 -4.00 3.15 14.98
CA LEU A 264 -2.93 3.85 14.29
C LEU A 264 -1.69 2.97 14.30
N ASN A 265 -1.05 2.77 13.14
CA ASN A 265 0.30 2.24 13.08
C ASN A 265 1.26 3.43 13.11
N LEU A 266 2.01 3.56 14.21
CA LEU A 266 2.87 4.70 14.49
C LEU A 266 4.29 4.49 13.99
N ILE A 267 4.76 3.24 14.01
CA ILE A 267 6.09 2.88 13.53
C ILE A 267 5.98 1.58 12.76
N THR A 268 6.50 1.56 11.55
CA THR A 268 6.54 0.38 10.69
C THR A 268 7.92 0.27 10.04
N ALA A 269 8.67 -0.77 10.43
CA ALA A 269 9.97 -1.04 9.85
C ALA A 269 9.88 -1.17 8.32
N ALA A 270 10.90 -0.67 7.62
CA ALA A 270 10.95 -0.71 6.18
C ALA A 270 10.90 -2.16 5.66
N GLY A 271 9.90 -2.48 4.85
CA GLY A 271 9.73 -3.81 4.28
C GLY A 271 8.74 -4.72 5.02
N ASN A 272 8.08 -4.22 6.07
CA ASN A 272 6.89 -4.88 6.60
C ASN A 272 5.74 -4.74 5.60
N TYR A 273 5.52 -5.80 4.84
CA TYR A 273 4.37 -5.98 3.94
C TYR A 273 3.78 -7.35 4.27
N GLY A 274 2.47 -7.43 4.52
CA GLY A 274 1.86 -8.74 4.72
C GLY A 274 0.60 -8.80 5.54
N SER A 275 -0.04 -7.68 5.88
CA SER A 275 -1.26 -7.79 6.68
C SER A 275 -2.48 -8.13 5.84
N GLU A 276 -3.28 -9.06 6.35
CA GLU A 276 -4.53 -9.49 5.75
C GLU A 276 -5.69 -8.68 6.31
N ARG A 277 -6.70 -8.40 5.49
CA ARG A 277 -7.83 -7.52 5.84
C ARG A 277 -9.13 -8.30 5.72
N HIS A 278 -9.76 -8.57 6.84
CA HIS A 278 -11.06 -9.21 6.91
C HIS A 278 -12.12 -8.17 7.30
N GLY A 279 -12.40 -7.26 6.36
CA GLY A 279 -13.33 -6.14 6.55
C GLY A 279 -12.72 -4.88 7.20
N ALA A 280 -11.47 -4.95 7.68
CA ALA A 280 -10.74 -3.76 8.14
C ALA A 280 -10.43 -2.80 6.99
N ILE A 281 -10.67 -1.51 7.19
CA ILE A 281 -10.48 -0.46 6.18
C ILE A 281 -9.20 0.30 6.48
N TRP A 282 -8.27 0.27 5.53
CA TRP A 282 -6.98 0.92 5.67
C TRP A 282 -6.93 2.21 4.89
N ARG A 283 -6.37 3.23 5.50
CA ARG A 283 -6.06 4.49 4.83
C ARG A 283 -4.69 4.95 5.25
N TRP A 284 -3.91 5.32 4.24
CA TRP A 284 -2.69 6.06 4.47
C TRP A 284 -3.06 7.45 4.97
N GLY A 285 -2.46 7.87 6.08
CA GLY A 285 -2.35 9.30 6.37
C GLY A 285 -1.32 9.91 5.43
N SER A 286 -0.44 10.74 5.99
CA SER A 286 0.77 11.17 5.34
C SER A 286 1.73 10.00 5.12
N VAL A 287 2.26 9.87 3.92
CA VAL A 287 3.51 9.14 3.70
C VAL A 287 4.64 10.09 4.08
N GLY A 288 5.38 9.73 5.13
CA GLY A 288 6.62 10.39 5.49
C GLY A 288 7.80 9.82 4.69
N MET A 289 8.92 10.53 4.73
CA MET A 289 10.17 10.00 4.16
C MET A 289 10.69 8.85 5.04
N PRO A 290 11.35 7.83 4.48
CA PRO A 290 12.07 6.85 5.28
C PRO A 290 13.06 7.54 6.22
N GLN A 291 13.12 7.09 7.47
CA GLN A 291 13.96 7.66 8.52
C GLN A 291 14.76 6.56 9.19
N GLU A 292 16.02 6.86 9.50
CA GLU A 292 16.83 6.05 10.41
C GLU A 292 16.52 6.50 11.84
N LEU A 293 16.16 5.54 12.71
CA LEU A 293 15.87 5.77 14.11
C LEU A 293 16.92 5.07 14.95
N ASP A 294 17.68 5.85 15.70
CA ASP A 294 18.56 5.36 16.76
C ASP A 294 17.77 5.05 18.03
N SER A 295 18.31 4.15 18.86
CA SER A 295 17.76 3.87 20.19
C SER A 295 18.27 4.92 21.19
N ALA A 296 17.44 5.51 22.06
CA ALA A 296 16.03 5.24 22.35
C ALA A 296 15.07 6.00 21.42
N ILE A 297 13.91 5.40 21.12
CA ILE A 297 12.92 6.00 20.22
C ILE A 297 11.84 6.74 21.03
N ALA A 298 11.67 8.03 20.79
CA ALA A 298 10.61 8.85 21.35
C ALA A 298 9.43 9.00 20.38
N ILE A 299 8.22 8.85 20.90
CA ILE A 299 6.95 8.94 20.16
C ILE A 299 6.05 9.95 20.89
N ASP A 300 5.68 11.03 20.19
CA ASP A 300 4.68 12.00 20.63
C ASP A 300 3.51 11.97 19.64
N LEU A 301 2.32 11.61 20.12
CA LEU A 301 1.09 11.61 19.35
C LEU A 301 0.11 12.60 19.95
N ARG A 302 -0.40 13.50 19.10
CA ARG A 302 -1.38 14.52 19.47
C ARG A 302 -2.58 14.47 18.55
N GLN A 303 -3.72 14.91 19.08
CA GLN A 303 -4.89 15.26 18.28
C GLN A 303 -4.99 16.79 18.20
N VAL A 304 -5.02 17.31 16.99
CA VAL A 304 -5.02 18.75 16.69
C VAL A 304 -6.22 19.12 15.82
N THR A 305 -6.64 20.38 15.90
CA THR A 305 -7.63 20.96 14.99
C THR A 305 -6.93 22.00 14.12
N LEU A 306 -6.95 21.79 12.81
CA LEU A 306 -6.40 22.71 11.82
C LEU A 306 -7.49 23.60 11.28
N ASN A 307 -7.42 24.90 11.55
CA ASN A 307 -8.28 25.88 10.88
C ASN A 307 -8.01 25.90 9.36
N PRO A 308 -8.96 26.37 8.54
CA PRO A 308 -8.76 26.52 7.09
C PRO A 308 -7.47 27.27 6.78
N SER A 309 -6.67 26.75 5.84
CA SER A 309 -5.36 27.26 5.46
C SER A 309 -4.26 27.21 6.53
N ALA A 310 -4.56 26.80 7.77
CA ALA A 310 -3.54 26.61 8.80
C ALA A 310 -2.62 25.43 8.43
N ALA A 311 -1.35 25.60 8.74
CA ALA A 311 -0.34 24.56 8.59
C ALA A 311 -0.01 23.96 9.96
N LEU A 312 0.34 22.67 9.97
CA LEU A 312 1.00 22.06 11.11
C LEU A 312 2.42 22.63 11.19
N PRO A 313 2.83 23.21 12.33
CA PRO A 313 4.19 23.64 12.52
C PRO A 313 5.07 22.39 12.52
N ILE A 314 5.93 22.28 11.51
CA ILE A 314 6.99 21.29 11.46
C ILE A 314 8.28 22.07 11.72
N PRO A 315 8.64 22.28 13.00
CA PRO A 315 9.74 23.18 13.38
C PRO A 315 11.06 22.59 12.92
N GLU A 316 11.71 23.17 11.89
CA GLU A 316 13.04 22.85 11.30
C GLU A 316 13.45 21.36 11.24
N ALA A 317 12.51 20.44 11.44
CA ALA A 317 12.82 19.07 11.79
C ALA A 317 13.33 18.35 10.55
N SER A 318 14.20 17.37 10.78
CA SER A 318 14.71 16.55 9.71
C SER A 318 13.53 15.89 8.98
N ARG A 319 13.56 15.90 7.64
CA ARG A 319 12.50 15.31 6.82
C ARG A 319 12.25 13.87 7.27
N GLY A 320 11.05 13.58 7.77
CA GLY A 320 10.63 12.22 8.15
C GLY A 320 10.09 12.08 9.57
N GLU A 321 10.48 12.97 10.49
CA GLU A 321 10.09 12.86 11.91
C GLU A 321 8.59 13.03 12.16
N TYR A 322 7.88 13.72 11.27
CA TYR A 322 6.47 14.05 11.44
C TYR A 322 5.58 13.33 10.44
N ALA A 323 4.47 12.80 10.94
CA ALA A 323 3.38 12.27 10.16
C ALA A 323 2.05 12.84 10.66
N ALA A 324 1.08 12.98 9.77
CA ALA A 324 -0.25 13.43 10.10
C ALA A 324 -1.32 12.59 9.39
N ALA A 325 -2.47 12.41 10.03
CA ALA A 325 -3.62 11.74 9.42
C ALA A 325 -4.91 12.37 9.89
N VAL A 326 -5.82 12.65 8.98
CA VAL A 326 -7.14 13.20 9.35
C VAL A 326 -7.97 12.20 10.14
N LEU A 327 -8.77 12.69 11.08
CA LEU A 327 -9.71 11.83 11.79
C LEU A 327 -10.84 11.34 10.88
N ASP A 328 -11.36 12.22 10.02
CA ASP A 328 -12.37 11.87 9.02
C ASP A 328 -11.70 11.44 7.70
N GLY A 329 -11.76 10.14 7.39
CA GLY A 329 -11.15 9.60 6.17
C GLY A 329 -11.70 10.18 4.87
N GLN A 330 -12.94 10.69 4.85
CA GLN A 330 -13.50 11.33 3.66
C GLN A 330 -12.84 12.68 3.36
N ARG A 331 -12.25 13.30 4.39
CA ARG A 331 -11.56 14.59 4.29
C ARG A 331 -10.04 14.46 4.15
N ALA A 332 -9.52 13.26 3.88
CA ALA A 332 -8.07 13.03 3.77
C ALA A 332 -7.39 13.89 2.69
N ARG A 333 -8.12 14.20 1.61
CA ARG A 333 -7.62 15.08 0.53
C ARG A 333 -7.49 16.54 0.94
N GLU A 334 -8.16 16.95 2.02
CA GLU A 334 -8.06 18.32 2.55
C GLU A 334 -6.78 18.52 3.38
N LEU A 335 -6.08 17.44 3.75
CA LEU A 335 -4.76 17.54 4.37
C LEU A 335 -3.70 17.36 3.27
N SER A 336 -3.08 18.47 2.84
CA SER A 336 -2.11 18.47 1.76
C SER A 336 -0.71 18.80 2.27
N PHE A 337 0.30 18.07 1.78
CA PHE A 337 1.69 18.43 2.00
C PHE A 337 2.08 19.58 1.07
N VAL A 338 2.58 20.67 1.63
CA VAL A 338 2.98 21.88 0.91
C VAL A 338 4.51 22.01 0.83
N ALA A 339 5.00 22.79 -0.11
CA ALA A 339 6.44 22.87 -0.44
C ALA A 339 7.30 23.48 0.69
N ASP A 340 6.68 24.16 1.65
CA ASP A 340 7.26 24.61 2.92
C ASP A 340 7.44 23.47 3.94
N PHE A 341 7.26 22.21 3.51
CA PHE A 341 7.40 20.99 4.29
C PHE A 341 6.38 20.85 5.42
N GLY A 342 5.25 21.56 5.33
CA GLY A 342 4.12 21.48 6.27
C GLY A 342 2.96 20.61 5.76
N TRP A 343 2.12 20.15 6.68
CA TRP A 343 0.78 19.66 6.35
C TRP A 343 -0.22 20.79 6.53
N ARG A 344 -0.97 21.14 5.48
CA ARG A 344 -1.93 22.25 5.49
C ARG A 344 -3.36 21.74 5.30
N ASN A 345 -4.29 22.32 6.03
CA ASN A 345 -5.72 22.17 5.76
C ASN A 345 -6.09 23.03 4.53
N THR A 346 -6.33 22.41 3.39
CA THR A 346 -6.78 23.06 2.14
C THR A 346 -8.31 23.16 2.03
N GLY A 347 -9.03 22.61 3.02
CA GLY A 347 -10.47 22.73 3.13
C GLY A 347 -10.93 24.09 3.67
N PHE A 348 -12.25 24.27 3.68
CA PHE A 348 -12.91 25.51 4.12
C PHE A 348 -13.45 25.46 5.54
N THR A 349 -13.33 24.32 6.22
CA THR A 349 -13.78 24.13 7.61
C THR A 349 -12.65 23.53 8.47
N PRO A 350 -12.70 23.70 9.80
CA PRO A 350 -11.73 23.10 10.70
C PRO A 350 -11.60 21.58 10.46
N LEU A 351 -10.35 21.09 10.48
CA LEU A 351 -10.01 19.70 10.18
C LEU A 351 -9.32 19.08 11.39
N ALA A 352 -9.95 18.07 11.99
CA ALA A 352 -9.33 17.32 13.07
C ALA A 352 -8.32 16.31 12.49
N ALA A 353 -7.11 16.31 13.02
CA ALA A 353 -6.03 15.41 12.60
C ALA A 353 -5.26 14.84 13.79
N TYR A 354 -4.67 13.67 13.59
CA TYR A 354 -3.59 13.15 14.40
C TYR A 354 -2.28 13.75 13.87
N LEU A 355 -1.41 14.18 14.77
CA LEU A 355 -0.04 14.58 14.51
C LEU A 355 0.87 13.65 15.30
N LEU A 356 1.72 12.93 14.59
CA LEU A 356 2.72 12.02 15.13
C LEU A 356 4.10 12.63 14.93
N LYS A 357 4.91 12.64 15.99
CA LYS A 357 6.35 12.87 15.93
C LYS A 357 7.07 11.61 16.40
N VAL A 358 8.02 11.12 15.61
CA VAL A 358 8.93 10.03 15.97
C VAL A 358 10.37 10.52 15.82
N SER A 359 11.18 10.32 16.85
CA SER A 359 12.60 10.70 16.84
C SER A 359 13.46 9.64 17.53
N GLY A 360 14.63 9.35 16.97
CA GLY A 360 15.70 8.60 17.64
C GLY A 360 16.57 9.52 18.49
N GLY A 361 17.12 8.99 19.58
CA GLY A 361 17.94 9.71 20.57
C GLY A 361 19.44 9.66 20.33
#